data_AF-A0A5C6M3B2-F1
#
_entry.id   AF-A0A5C6M3B2-F1
#
_cell.length_a   1.000
_cell.length_b   1.000
_cell.length_c   1.000
_cell.angle_alpha   90.00
_cell.angle_beta   90.00
_cell.angle_gamma   90.00
#
_symmetry.space_group_name_H-M   'P 1'
#
loop_
_entity.id
_entity.type
_entity.pdbx_description
1 polymer ?
#
loop_
_entity_poly.entity_id
_entity_poly.type
_entity_poly.pdbx_seq_one_letter_code
_entity_poly.pdbx_strand_id
1 'polypeptide(L)'
;VAYWSKWIYFRAEYHVEAYGIERTVAGVAQENQIEISDYRLVGGFRMDTGLYSWFLEGGYVMDRNLVFATGQQDLKIGDGFIGQIGLRY
;
A
#
# COMPACT_ATOMS: atom_id res chain seq x y z
N VAL A 1 4.81 19.98 -32.28
CA VAL A 1 5.55 18.70 -32.10
C VAL A 1 4.89 17.96 -30.96
N ALA A 2 4.29 16.79 -31.21
CA ALA A 2 3.72 15.99 -30.14
C ALA A 2 4.86 15.34 -29.35
N TYR A 3 5.09 15.78 -28.11
CA TYR A 3 6.04 15.14 -27.22
C TYR A 3 5.42 13.83 -26.74
N TRP A 4 6.07 12.71 -27.06
CA TRP A 4 5.74 11.39 -26.54
C TRP A 4 6.81 11.04 -25.52
N SER A 5 6.40 10.90 -24.26
CA SER A 5 7.30 10.53 -23.17
C SER A 5 6.93 9.14 -22.66
N LYS A 6 7.93 8.28 -22.51
CA LYS A 6 7.79 6.94 -21.94
C LYS A 6 8.71 6.83 -20.75
N TRP A 7 8.16 6.44 -19.62
CA TRP A 7 8.89 6.28 -18.37
C TRP A 7 8.67 4.87 -17.84
N ILE A 8 9.76 4.21 -17.47
CA ILE A 8 9.73 3.01 -16.66
C ILE A 8 10.31 3.41 -15.31
N TYR A 9 9.63 3.02 -14.24
CA TYR A 9 10.07 3.27 -12.89
C TYR A 9 9.86 2.05 -12.01
N PHE A 10 10.70 1.95 -10.99
CA PHE A 10 10.61 0.95 -9.96
C PHE A 10 10.71 1.64 -8.62
N ARG A 11 9.96 1.16 -7.65
CA ARG A 11 9.85 1.73 -6.32
C ARG A 11 9.81 0.60 -5.30
N ALA A 12 10.67 0.68 -4.30
CA ALA A 12 10.64 -0.18 -3.14
C ALA A 12 10.30 0.70 -1.94
N GLU A 13 9.23 0.37 -1.24
CA GLU A 13 8.72 1.13 -0.10
C GLU A 13 8.56 0.21 1.10
N TYR A 14 8.96 0.73 2.27
CA TYR A 14 8.63 0.13 3.55
C TYR A 14 7.61 1.04 4.24
N HIS A 15 6.41 0.54 4.46
CA HIS A 15 5.35 1.26 5.14
C HIS A 15 5.25 0.76 6.59
N VAL A 16 5.13 1.70 7.52
CA VAL A 16 4.78 1.43 8.92
C VAL A 16 3.68 2.40 9.30
N GLU A 17 2.54 1.86 9.66
CA GLU A 17 1.34 2.60 10.04
C GLU A 17 0.90 2.15 11.43
N ALA A 18 0.64 3.09 12.32
CA ALA A 18 0.13 2.82 13.66
C ALA A 18 -1.26 3.42 13.82
N TYR A 19 -2.23 2.60 14.21
CA TYR A 19 -3.62 2.97 14.41
C TYR A 19 -3.99 2.77 15.89
N GLY A 20 -4.42 3.85 16.54
CA GLY A 20 -5.08 3.78 17.84
C GLY A 20 -6.58 3.49 17.65
N ILE A 21 -7.05 2.39 18.24
CA ILE A 21 -8.47 2.05 18.29
C ILE A 21 -8.91 2.09 19.75
N GLU A 22 -9.75 3.06 20.08
CA GLU A 22 -10.53 3.03 21.32
C GLU A 22 -11.75 2.13 21.09
N ARG A 23 -11.79 0.97 21.77
CA ARG A 23 -12.94 0.08 21.73
C ARG A 23 -13.52 -0.09 23.13
N THR A 24 -14.77 0.30 23.31
CA THR A 24 -15.50 0.02 24.55
C THR A 24 -16.10 -1.39 24.50
N VAL A 25 -15.60 -2.31 25.32
CA VAL A 25 -16.14 -3.67 25.45
C VAL A 25 -16.67 -3.84 26.87
N ALA A 26 -17.94 -4.23 27.00
CA ALA A 26 -18.62 -4.42 28.30
C ALA A 26 -18.53 -3.20 29.25
N GLY A 27 -18.53 -1.98 28.71
CA GLY A 27 -18.49 -0.74 29.50
C GLY A 27 -17.09 -0.30 29.94
N VAL A 28 -16.04 -1.04 29.56
CA VAL A 28 -14.64 -0.67 29.81
C VAL A 28 -14.02 -0.16 28.49
N ALA A 29 -13.46 1.05 28.51
CA ALA A 29 -12.68 1.56 27.40
C ALA A 29 -11.36 0.79 27.33
N GLN A 30 -11.14 0.06 26.23
CA GLN A 30 -9.84 -0.50 25.90
C GLN A 30 -9.20 0.36 24.82
N GLU A 31 -8.07 0.98 25.15
CA GLU A 31 -7.13 1.51 24.17
C GLU A 31 -6.36 0.33 23.58
N ASN A 32 -6.60 0.00 22.32
CA ASN A 32 -5.80 -0.95 21.58
C ASN A 32 -5.04 -0.20 20.51
N GLN A 33 -3.75 -0.48 20.39
CA GLN A 33 -2.93 0.02 19.30
C GLN A 33 -2.63 -1.14 18.35
N ILE A 34 -2.79 -0.88 17.06
CA ILE A 34 -2.47 -1.82 15.98
C ILE A 34 -1.38 -1.18 15.14
N GLU A 35 -0.27 -1.86 14.98
CA GLU A 35 0.79 -1.48 14.05
C GLU A 35 0.76 -2.41 12.84
N ILE A 36 0.78 -1.82 11.65
CA ILE A 36 0.84 -2.51 10.37
C ILE A 36 2.18 -2.14 9.74
N SER A 37 3.01 -3.13 9.48
CA SER A 37 4.24 -2.95 8.70
C SER A 37 4.17 -3.77 7.42
N ASP A 38 4.65 -3.23 6.31
CA ASP A 38 4.69 -3.93 5.03
C ASP A 38 5.83 -3.45 4.12
N TYR A 39 6.31 -4.37 3.28
CA TYR A 39 7.23 -4.07 2.18
C TYR A 39 6.48 -4.13 0.86
N ARG A 40 6.60 -3.09 0.03
CA ARG A 40 6.00 -3.04 -1.31
C ARG A 40 7.07 -2.82 -2.36
N LEU A 41 7.10 -3.69 -3.34
CA LEU A 41 7.86 -3.49 -4.56
C LEU A 41 6.90 -3.20 -5.70
N VAL A 42 7.02 -2.05 -6.35
CA VAL A 42 6.14 -1.61 -7.44
C VAL A 42 6.98 -1.26 -8.66
N GLY A 43 6.64 -1.83 -9.80
CA GLY A 43 7.16 -1.45 -11.11
C GLY A 43 6.06 -0.85 -11.97
N GLY A 44 6.35 0.27 -12.63
CA GLY A 44 5.38 1.01 -13.41
C GLY A 44 5.90 1.42 -14.77
N PHE A 45 5.00 1.41 -15.74
CA PHE A 45 5.17 2.03 -17.04
C PHE A 45 4.19 3.19 -17.16
N ARG A 46 4.69 4.36 -17.56
CA ARG A 46 3.89 5.53 -17.83
C ARG A 46 4.18 6.05 -19.23
N MET A 47 3.12 6.38 -19.96
CA MET A 47 3.21 6.98 -21.28
C MET A 47 2.34 8.22 -21.35
N ASP A 48 2.99 9.34 -21.60
CA ASP A 48 2.35 10.64 -21.80
C ASP A 48 2.37 10.95 -23.29
N THR A 49 1.18 11.03 -23.88
CA THR A 49 0.94 11.54 -25.22
C THR A 49 0.19 12.86 -25.05
N GLY A 50 0.53 13.92 -25.78
CA GLY A 50 -0.02 15.27 -25.52
C GLY A 50 -1.56 15.40 -25.44
N LEU A 51 -2.33 14.40 -25.87
CA LEU A 51 -3.79 14.31 -25.77
C LEU A 51 -4.31 13.25 -24.78
N TYR A 52 -3.47 12.32 -24.32
CA TYR A 52 -3.85 11.26 -23.39
C TYR A 52 -2.62 10.73 -22.64
N SER A 53 -2.75 10.54 -21.34
CA SER A 53 -1.72 9.93 -20.49
C SER A 53 -2.27 8.64 -19.91
N TRP A 54 -1.49 7.57 -19.99
CA TRP A 54 -1.84 6.30 -19.35
C TRP A 54 -0.67 5.76 -18.56
N PHE A 55 -0.98 5.07 -17.48
CA PHE A 55 -0.01 4.39 -16.65
C PHE A 55 -0.51 3.02 -16.26
N LEU A 56 0.43 2.09 -16.12
CA LEU A 56 0.21 0.74 -15.66
C LEU A 56 1.29 0.42 -14.64
N GLU A 57 0.86 0.04 -13.45
CA GLU A 57 1.70 -0.32 -12.31
C GLU A 57 1.33 -1.72 -11.86
N GLY A 58 2.35 -2.52 -11.60
CA GLY A 58 2.23 -3.84 -11.00
C GLY A 58 3.26 -3.96 -9.88
N GLY A 59 2.85 -4.57 -8.77
CA GLY A 59 3.67 -4.66 -7.59
C GLY A 59 3.28 -5.81 -6.70
N TYR A 60 4.17 -6.09 -5.75
CA TYR A 60 4.03 -7.17 -4.81
C TYR A 60 4.26 -6.63 -3.40
N VAL A 61 3.38 -7.00 -2.49
CA VAL A 61 3.45 -6.68 -1.08
C VAL A 61 3.87 -7.93 -0.33
N MET A 62 4.95 -7.81 0.43
CA MET A 62 5.59 -8.89 1.18
C MET A 62 5.61 -8.54 2.67
N ASP A 63 5.64 -9.58 3.49
CA ASP A 63 5.93 -9.48 4.93
C ASP A 63 5.01 -8.49 5.67
N ARG A 64 3.71 -8.57 5.40
CA ARG A 64 2.73 -7.71 6.06
C ARG A 64 2.44 -8.22 7.47
N ASN A 65 2.96 -7.53 8.48
CA ASN A 65 2.78 -7.91 9.87
C ASN A 65 1.80 -6.97 10.56
N LEU A 66 0.81 -7.53 11.26
CA LEU A 66 -0.02 -6.83 12.23
C LEU A 66 0.45 -7.16 13.64
N VAL A 67 0.92 -6.15 14.36
CA VAL A 67 1.29 -6.24 15.77
C VAL A 67 0.19 -5.57 16.59
N PHE A 68 -0.32 -6.29 17.59
CA PHE A 68 -1.33 -5.77 18.52
C PHE A 68 -0.65 -5.44 19.86
N ALA A 69 -0.87 -4.23 20.38
CA ALA A 69 -0.27 -3.82 21.66
C ALA A 69 -0.81 -4.59 22.87
N THR A 70 -2.00 -5.20 22.77
CA THR A 70 -2.69 -5.81 23.91
C THR A 70 -3.46 -7.08 23.50
N GLY A 71 -3.10 -8.22 24.10
CA GLY A 71 -3.96 -9.40 24.25
C GLY A 71 -4.28 -10.24 23.00
N GLN A 72 -3.80 -9.88 21.81
CA GLN A 72 -3.98 -10.66 20.58
C GLN A 72 -2.64 -11.13 20.00
N GLN A 73 -2.62 -12.33 19.43
CA GLN A 73 -1.45 -12.86 18.72
C GLN A 73 -1.20 -12.03 17.46
N ASP A 74 0.08 -11.76 17.19
CA ASP A 74 0.53 -11.12 15.96
C ASP A 74 -0.01 -11.88 14.74
N LEU A 75 -0.68 -11.13 13.85
CA LEU A 75 -1.28 -11.71 12.66
C LEU A 75 -0.37 -11.40 11.47
N LYS A 76 0.22 -12.45 10.89
CA LYS A 76 0.90 -12.34 9.61
C LYS A 76 -0.14 -12.32 8.50
N ILE A 77 -0.30 -11.16 7.86
CA ILE A 77 -1.08 -11.05 6.64
C ILE A 77 -0.16 -11.53 5.51
N GLY A 78 -0.59 -12.59 4.82
CA GLY A 78 0.18 -13.17 3.72
C GLY A 78 0.47 -12.17 2.59
N ASP A 79 1.42 -12.54 1.76
CA ASP A 79 1.85 -11.75 0.63
C ASP A 79 0.73 -11.54 -0.39
N GLY A 80 0.77 -10.42 -1.12
CA GLY A 80 -0.30 -10.05 -2.06
C GLY A 80 0.20 -9.26 -3.26
N PHE A 81 -0.53 -9.35 -4.36
CA PHE A 81 -0.26 -8.57 -5.57
C PHE A 81 -1.07 -7.25 -5.56
N ILE A 82 -0.44 -6.15 -5.97
CA ILE A 82 -1.09 -4.86 -6.21
C ILE A 82 -0.91 -4.50 -7.68
N GLY A 83 -2.00 -4.16 -8.36
CA GLY A 83 -1.95 -3.60 -9.71
C GLY A 83 -2.78 -2.33 -9.77
N GLN A 84 -2.25 -1.31 -10.45
CA GLN A 84 -2.99 -0.08 -10.74
C GLN A 84 -2.87 0.24 -12.22
N ILE A 85 -3.99 0.64 -12.82
CA ILE A 85 -4.03 1.17 -14.17
C ILE A 85 -4.80 2.48 -14.13
N GLY A 86 -4.33 3.47 -14.87
CA GLY A 86 -5.05 4.73 -15.01
C GLY A 86 -4.90 5.33 -16.39
N LEU A 87 -5.96 6.02 -16.80
CA LEU A 87 -6.09 6.73 -18.05
C LEU A 87 -6.54 8.16 -17.73
N ARG A 88 -5.86 9.13 -18.32
CA ARG A 88 -6.14 10.55 -18.23
C ARG A 88 -6.29 11.11 -19.63
N TYR A 89 -7.39 11.81 -19.88
CA TYR A 89 -7.74 12.45 -21.15
C TYR A 89 -8.06 13.93 -20.93
#